data_AF-A0A7V7CUG9-F1
#
_entry.id   AF-A0A7V7CUG9-F1
#
_cell.length_a   1.000
_cell.length_b   1.000
_cell.length_c   1.000
_cell.angle_alpha   90.00
_cell.angle_beta   90.00
_cell.angle_gamma   90.00
#
_symmetry.space_group_name_H-M   'P 1'
#
loop_
_entity.id
_entity.type
_entity.pdbx_description
1 polymer ?
#
loop_
_entity_poly.entity_id
_entity_poly.type
_entity_poly.pdbx_seq_one_letter_code
_entity_poly.pdbx_strand_id
1 'polypeptide(L)'
;MVQKRHPLQNRDAGDHPLPTDRGEIEAVLGAWRRSYETHPYLARRYGARGEAFTRSDGGYLVTLTNNPKTALIEQVEWLATLLANRGMPRLIMETHLELLFETLSEAVPNRIAKYRKLLTAAQKLRQERQSWIAEIDFLALAADFEKNAGGELENAGGLIVSAVCDSFCGLDLALPSLVFWLGDASRFSSQWCAAVENTAESARALASQARPAFSTGR
;
A
#
# COMPACT_ATOMS: atom_id res chain seq x y z
N MET A 1 15.38 -35.84 5.36
CA MET A 1 15.65 -34.49 5.89
C MET A 1 14.48 -33.59 5.49
N VAL A 2 13.73 -33.03 6.44
CA VAL A 2 12.67 -32.06 6.11
C VAL A 2 13.39 -30.77 5.69
N GLN A 3 13.30 -30.43 4.40
CA GLN A 3 13.84 -29.17 3.89
C GLN A 3 13.15 -28.03 4.66
N LYS A 4 13.90 -27.31 5.49
CA LYS A 4 13.36 -26.14 6.22
C LYS A 4 12.84 -25.16 5.17
N ARG A 5 11.53 -24.92 5.19
CA ARG A 5 10.88 -23.98 4.26
C ARG A 5 11.46 -22.59 4.46
N HIS A 6 11.58 -21.86 3.36
CA HIS A 6 12.04 -20.48 3.40
C HIS A 6 11.06 -19.65 4.25
N PRO A 7 11.52 -18.81 5.21
CA PRO A 7 10.63 -18.09 6.15
C PRO A 7 9.60 -17.19 5.48
N LEU A 8 9.91 -16.67 4.29
CA LEU A 8 9.04 -15.80 3.50
C LEU A 8 8.16 -16.55 2.49
N GLN A 9 8.27 -17.88 2.38
CA GLN A 9 7.55 -18.63 1.36
C GLN A 9 6.05 -18.67 1.64
N ASN A 10 5.26 -18.33 0.62
CA ASN A 10 3.82 -18.57 0.58
C ASN A 10 3.49 -19.48 -0.61
N ARG A 11 2.89 -20.65 -0.36
CA ARG A 11 2.51 -21.59 -1.43
C ARG A 11 1.44 -21.06 -2.36
N ASP A 12 0.59 -20.17 -1.83
CA ASP A 12 -0.49 -19.57 -2.60
C ASP A 12 -0.01 -18.42 -3.50
N ALA A 13 1.25 -17.97 -3.33
CA ALA A 13 1.85 -16.91 -4.13
C ALA A 13 2.59 -17.42 -5.38
N GLY A 14 2.70 -18.75 -5.55
CA GLY A 14 3.45 -19.36 -6.64
C GLY A 14 4.96 -19.36 -6.40
N ASP A 15 5.72 -19.62 -7.46
CA ASP A 15 7.18 -19.66 -7.44
C ASP A 15 7.75 -18.31 -7.90
N HIS A 16 8.40 -17.60 -6.98
CA HIS A 16 9.13 -16.36 -7.25
C HIS A 16 10.42 -16.31 -6.42
N PRO A 17 11.42 -15.55 -6.85
CA PRO A 17 12.67 -15.44 -6.11
C PRO A 17 12.45 -14.80 -4.73
N LEU A 18 13.17 -15.33 -3.74
CA LEU A 18 13.20 -14.82 -2.37
C LEU A 18 14.66 -14.57 -1.94
N PRO A 19 14.92 -13.57 -1.08
CA PRO A 19 16.27 -13.28 -0.61
C PRO A 19 16.79 -14.42 0.26
N THR A 20 18.04 -14.82 0.08
CA THR A 20 18.67 -15.87 0.90
C THR A 20 19.51 -15.32 2.05
N ASP A 21 19.80 -14.02 2.03
CA ASP A 21 20.52 -13.32 3.08
C ASP A 21 19.65 -13.21 4.33
N ARG A 22 20.19 -13.66 5.47
CA ARG A 22 19.45 -13.68 6.74
C ARG A 22 19.03 -12.29 7.20
N GLY A 23 19.87 -11.27 7.01
CA GLY A 23 19.54 -9.90 7.39
C GLY A 23 18.42 -9.34 6.52
N GLU A 24 18.43 -9.62 5.21
CA GLU A 24 17.32 -9.25 4.32
C GLU A 24 16.00 -9.95 4.71
N ILE A 25 16.05 -11.24 5.08
CA ILE A 25 14.86 -11.99 5.53
C ILE A 25 14.30 -11.39 6.82
N GLU A 26 15.14 -11.13 7.81
CA GLU A 26 14.73 -10.55 9.09
C GLU A 26 14.17 -9.12 8.92
N ALA A 27 14.76 -8.33 8.01
CA ALA A 27 14.26 -7.01 7.64
C ALA A 27 12.86 -7.07 7.02
N VAL A 28 12.59 -7.97 6.07
CA VAL A 28 11.25 -8.16 5.50
C VAL A 28 10.22 -8.50 6.58
N LEU A 29 10.57 -9.39 7.51
CA LEU A 29 9.70 -9.73 8.64
C LEU A 29 9.49 -8.55 9.60
N GLY A 30 10.47 -7.66 9.74
CA GLY A 30 10.33 -6.40 10.47
C GLY A 30 9.37 -5.42 9.79
N ALA A 31 9.57 -5.17 8.48
CA ALA A 31 8.74 -4.27 7.70
C ALA A 31 7.28 -4.73 7.61
N TRP A 32 7.06 -6.04 7.46
CA TRP A 32 5.73 -6.63 7.50
C TRP A 32 5.00 -6.35 8.82
N ARG A 33 5.65 -6.60 9.97
CA ARG A 33 5.04 -6.34 11.29
C ARG A 33 4.65 -4.87 11.46
N ARG A 34 5.58 -3.96 11.17
CA ARG A 34 5.32 -2.51 11.21
C ARG A 34 4.18 -2.11 10.28
N SER A 35 4.08 -2.70 9.09
CA SER A 35 2.98 -2.43 8.16
C SER A 35 1.61 -2.84 8.72
N TYR A 36 1.52 -3.96 9.44
CA TYR A 36 0.27 -4.41 10.07
C TYR A 36 -0.08 -3.62 11.33
N GLU A 37 0.92 -3.13 12.06
CA GLU A 37 0.73 -2.20 13.18
C GLU A 37 0.20 -0.84 12.69
N THR A 38 0.76 -0.30 11.59
CA THR A 38 0.31 0.99 11.02
C THR A 38 -1.05 0.90 10.33
N HIS A 39 -1.38 -0.25 9.73
CA HIS A 39 -2.60 -0.43 8.94
C HIS A 39 -3.45 -1.60 9.48
N PRO A 40 -4.19 -1.43 10.60
CA PRO A 40 -5.05 -2.49 11.16
C PRO A 40 -6.06 -3.06 10.17
N TYR A 41 -6.40 -2.28 9.14
CA TYR A 41 -7.17 -2.69 7.97
C TYR A 41 -6.68 -4.00 7.34
N LEU A 42 -5.36 -4.19 7.23
CA LEU A 42 -4.77 -5.37 6.60
C LEU A 42 -5.15 -6.66 7.34
N ALA A 43 -5.01 -6.64 8.66
CA ALA A 43 -5.40 -7.75 9.51
C ALA A 43 -6.91 -8.01 9.45
N ARG A 44 -7.73 -6.95 9.56
CA ARG A 44 -9.19 -7.08 9.63
C ARG A 44 -9.82 -7.54 8.32
N ARG A 45 -9.29 -7.13 7.16
CA ARG A 45 -9.81 -7.52 5.85
C ARG A 45 -9.23 -8.83 5.33
N TYR A 46 -7.91 -9.01 5.42
CA TYR A 46 -7.23 -10.11 4.71
C TYR A 46 -6.74 -11.23 5.65
N GLY A 47 -6.70 -10.98 6.96
CA GLY A 47 -6.32 -11.96 7.98
C GLY A 47 -4.98 -12.65 7.73
N ALA A 48 -4.84 -13.86 8.25
CA ALA A 48 -3.61 -14.65 8.15
C ALA A 48 -3.20 -14.96 6.69
N ARG A 49 -4.16 -15.03 5.77
CA ARG A 49 -3.89 -15.22 4.34
C ARG A 49 -3.19 -14.00 3.77
N GLY A 50 -3.74 -12.80 3.98
CA GLY A 50 -3.11 -11.54 3.56
C GLY A 50 -1.71 -11.38 4.12
N GLU A 51 -1.54 -11.73 5.39
CA GLU A 51 -0.25 -11.67 6.07
C GLU A 51 0.82 -12.56 5.40
N ALA A 52 0.45 -13.78 4.99
CA ALA A 52 1.34 -14.66 4.25
C ALA A 52 1.74 -14.07 2.88
N PHE A 53 0.81 -13.40 2.18
CA PHE A 53 1.11 -12.67 0.94
C PHE A 53 2.03 -11.48 1.20
N THR A 54 1.76 -10.63 2.20
CA THR A 54 2.61 -9.45 2.49
C THR A 54 4.07 -9.84 2.77
N ARG A 55 4.32 -10.91 3.55
CA ARG A 55 5.69 -11.40 3.78
C ARG A 55 6.37 -11.88 2.49
N SER A 56 5.62 -12.64 1.70
CA SER A 56 6.10 -13.24 0.46
C SER A 56 6.41 -12.18 -0.61
N ASP A 57 5.51 -11.21 -0.77
CA ASP A 57 5.66 -10.07 -1.67
C ASP A 57 6.80 -9.17 -1.21
N GLY A 58 6.95 -8.92 0.09
CA GLY A 58 8.11 -8.21 0.65
C GLY A 58 9.43 -8.87 0.29
N GLY A 59 9.49 -10.22 0.35
CA GLY A 59 10.65 -10.98 -0.12
C GLY A 59 10.91 -10.79 -1.61
N TYR A 60 9.87 -10.91 -2.44
CA TYR A 60 9.97 -10.66 -3.88
C TYR A 60 10.50 -9.26 -4.19
N LEU A 61 9.95 -8.22 -3.55
CA LEU A 61 10.36 -6.82 -3.70
C LEU A 61 11.85 -6.61 -3.39
N VAL A 62 12.38 -7.29 -2.36
CA VAL A 62 13.82 -7.25 -2.08
C VAL A 62 14.62 -7.81 -3.23
N THR A 63 14.19 -8.93 -3.84
CA THR A 63 14.93 -9.52 -4.98
C THR A 63 14.96 -8.62 -6.21
N LEU A 64 13.89 -7.84 -6.44
CA LEU A 64 13.81 -6.89 -7.54
C LEU A 64 14.89 -5.81 -7.48
N THR A 65 15.44 -5.51 -6.30
CA THR A 65 16.49 -4.49 -6.16
C THR A 65 17.80 -4.86 -6.86
N ASN A 66 17.96 -6.13 -7.26
CA ASN A 66 19.06 -6.58 -8.12
C ASN A 66 18.87 -6.16 -9.59
N ASN A 67 17.66 -5.81 -10.02
CA ASN A 67 17.35 -5.41 -11.39
C ASN A 67 17.63 -3.92 -11.64
N PRO A 68 17.66 -3.47 -12.91
CA PRO A 68 17.64 -2.05 -13.24
C PRO A 68 16.48 -1.31 -12.57
N LYS A 69 16.70 -0.04 -12.24
CA LYS A 69 15.73 0.78 -11.50
C LYS A 69 14.36 0.85 -12.18
N THR A 70 14.33 0.98 -13.50
CA THR A 70 13.09 1.03 -14.30
C THR A 70 12.29 -0.26 -14.18
N ALA A 71 12.94 -1.42 -14.34
CA ALA A 71 12.30 -2.72 -14.20
C ALA A 71 11.72 -2.95 -12.78
N LEU A 72 12.42 -2.51 -11.72
CA LEU A 72 11.86 -2.57 -10.37
C LEU A 72 10.60 -1.71 -10.24
N ILE A 73 10.64 -0.48 -10.76
CA ILE A 73 9.50 0.45 -10.67
C ILE A 73 8.28 -0.12 -11.40
N GLU A 74 8.46 -0.62 -12.62
CA GLU A 74 7.37 -1.24 -13.41
C GLU A 74 6.74 -2.43 -12.67
N GLN A 75 7.55 -3.27 -12.02
CA GLN A 75 7.06 -4.40 -11.24
C GLN A 75 6.31 -3.97 -9.97
N VAL A 76 6.80 -2.93 -9.29
CA VAL A 76 6.11 -2.33 -8.14
C VAL A 76 4.77 -1.73 -8.57
N GLU A 77 4.72 -0.99 -9.67
CA GLU A 77 3.48 -0.38 -10.19
C GLU A 77 2.45 -1.45 -10.57
N TRP A 78 2.90 -2.51 -11.24
CA TRP A 78 2.03 -3.64 -11.57
C TRP A 78 1.45 -4.28 -10.31
N LEU A 79 2.29 -4.57 -9.31
CA LEU A 79 1.84 -5.18 -8.06
C LEU A 79 0.90 -4.25 -7.28
N ALA A 80 1.23 -2.96 -7.18
CA ALA A 80 0.40 -1.95 -6.53
C ALA A 80 -0.98 -1.85 -7.20
N THR A 81 -1.03 -1.87 -8.54
CA THR A 81 -2.27 -1.87 -9.33
C THR A 81 -3.11 -3.12 -9.07
N LEU A 82 -2.45 -4.29 -9.10
CA LEU A 82 -3.08 -5.58 -8.86
C LEU A 82 -3.74 -5.66 -7.47
N LEU A 83 -3.09 -5.08 -6.45
CA LEU A 83 -3.56 -5.02 -5.07
C LEU A 83 -4.64 -3.95 -4.87
N ALA A 84 -4.50 -2.77 -5.50
CA ALA A 84 -5.51 -1.72 -5.48
C ALA A 84 -6.86 -2.22 -5.99
N ASN A 85 -6.88 -2.95 -7.11
CA ASN A 85 -8.11 -3.55 -7.64
C ASN A 85 -8.75 -4.59 -6.68
N ARG A 86 -7.98 -5.11 -5.71
CA ARG A 86 -8.47 -5.99 -4.62
C ARG A 86 -8.75 -5.24 -3.32
N GLY A 87 -8.82 -3.91 -3.39
CA GLY A 87 -9.17 -3.02 -2.30
C GLY A 87 -8.00 -2.71 -1.38
N MET A 88 -6.75 -2.87 -1.79
CA MET A 88 -5.58 -2.44 -1.02
C MET A 88 -4.99 -1.19 -1.67
N PRO A 89 -5.34 0.03 -1.20
CA PRO A 89 -4.91 1.27 -1.84
C PRO A 89 -3.39 1.36 -1.97
N ARG A 90 -2.90 2.03 -3.02
CA ARG A 90 -1.47 2.09 -3.32
C ARG A 90 -0.65 2.79 -2.23
N LEU A 91 -1.27 3.58 -1.35
CA LEU A 91 -0.66 4.10 -0.12
C LEU A 91 -0.06 3.00 0.77
N ILE A 92 -0.66 1.81 0.82
CA ILE A 92 -0.12 0.69 1.59
C ILE A 92 1.19 0.19 0.97
N MET A 93 1.26 0.10 -0.36
CA MET A 93 2.51 -0.24 -1.06
C MET A 93 3.56 0.87 -0.90
N GLU A 94 3.16 2.14 -1.05
CA GLU A 94 4.01 3.32 -0.83
C GLU A 94 4.70 3.24 0.54
N THR A 95 3.92 3.10 1.62
CA THR A 95 4.45 3.03 2.98
C THR A 95 5.22 1.74 3.26
N HIS A 96 4.83 0.60 2.68
CA HIS A 96 5.55 -0.66 2.85
C HIS A 96 6.96 -0.62 2.22
N LEU A 97 7.12 0.02 1.07
CA LEU A 97 8.42 0.19 0.42
C LEU A 97 9.38 1.06 1.25
N GLU A 98 8.84 2.08 1.93
CA GLU A 98 9.60 2.91 2.87
C GLU A 98 10.06 2.11 4.09
N LEU A 99 9.15 1.33 4.68
CA LEU A 99 9.47 0.42 5.79
C LEU A 99 10.51 -0.64 5.40
N LEU A 100 10.41 -1.21 4.20
CA LEU A 100 11.42 -2.13 3.68
C LEU A 100 12.77 -1.43 3.54
N PHE A 101 12.82 -0.23 2.97
CA PHE A 101 14.06 0.51 2.85
C PHE A 101 14.71 0.79 4.22
N GLU A 102 13.94 1.25 5.21
CA GLU A 102 14.44 1.48 6.58
C GLU A 102 15.03 0.21 7.18
N THR A 103 14.22 -0.85 7.26
CA THR A 103 14.61 -2.11 7.93
C THR A 103 15.77 -2.81 7.22
N LEU A 104 15.83 -2.76 5.89
CA LEU A 104 16.96 -3.31 5.11
C LEU A 104 18.23 -2.50 5.30
N SER A 105 18.12 -1.17 5.38
CA SER A 105 19.27 -0.28 5.59
C SER A 105 19.88 -0.46 6.97
N GLU A 106 19.06 -0.75 7.98
CA GLU A 106 19.49 -1.08 9.34
C GLU A 106 20.13 -2.48 9.40
N ALA A 107 19.48 -3.48 8.80
CA ALA A 107 19.93 -4.88 8.89
C ALA A 107 21.18 -5.16 8.02
N VAL A 108 21.28 -4.52 6.86
CA VAL A 108 22.33 -4.78 5.85
C VAL A 108 22.90 -3.45 5.29
N PRO A 109 23.60 -2.66 6.13
CA PRO A 109 23.98 -1.28 5.79
C PRO A 109 24.94 -1.16 4.61
N ASN A 110 25.74 -2.20 4.32
CA ASN A 110 26.63 -2.22 3.16
C ASN A 110 25.91 -2.33 1.81
N ARG A 111 24.57 -2.51 1.80
CA ARG A 111 23.75 -2.61 0.59
C ARG A 111 22.72 -1.48 0.43
N ILE A 112 22.79 -0.41 1.23
CA ILE A 112 21.84 0.73 1.19
C ILE A 112 21.63 1.29 -0.22
N ALA A 113 22.71 1.42 -1.02
CA ALA A 113 22.62 1.93 -2.38
C ALA A 113 21.71 1.10 -3.29
N LYS A 114 21.67 -0.23 -3.08
CA LYS A 114 20.79 -1.16 -3.79
C LYS A 114 19.33 -0.97 -3.35
N TYR A 115 19.07 -0.83 -2.05
CA TYR A 115 17.71 -0.69 -1.51
C TYR A 115 17.06 0.67 -1.79
N ARG A 116 17.86 1.71 -2.06
CA ARG A 116 17.35 3.06 -2.42
C ARG A 116 16.39 3.06 -3.62
N LYS A 117 16.44 2.04 -4.48
CA LYS A 117 15.48 1.85 -5.58
C LYS A 117 14.04 1.66 -5.08
N LEU A 118 13.83 1.02 -3.92
CA LEU A 118 12.52 0.87 -3.29
C LEU A 118 11.94 2.25 -2.90
N LEU A 119 12.78 3.11 -2.32
CA LEU A 119 12.38 4.48 -1.99
C LEU A 119 12.04 5.29 -3.25
N THR A 120 12.76 5.10 -4.35
CA THR A 120 12.39 5.74 -5.63
C THR A 120 11.02 5.27 -6.12
N ALA A 121 10.70 3.98 -6.00
CA ALA A 121 9.38 3.48 -6.38
C ALA A 121 8.27 4.02 -5.46
N ALA A 122 8.51 4.09 -4.14
CA ALA A 122 7.60 4.72 -3.19
C ALA A 122 7.33 6.19 -3.53
N GLN A 123 8.38 6.95 -3.84
CA GLN A 123 8.27 8.36 -4.24
C GLN A 123 7.42 8.55 -5.49
N LYS A 124 7.51 7.64 -6.47
CA LYS A 124 6.69 7.70 -7.67
C LYS A 124 5.20 7.48 -7.35
N LEU A 125 4.87 6.48 -6.54
CA LEU A 125 3.50 6.26 -6.07
C LEU A 125 2.95 7.48 -5.31
N ARG A 126 3.78 8.07 -4.43
CA ARG A 126 3.44 9.30 -3.69
C ARG A 126 3.17 10.47 -4.63
N GLN A 127 4.03 10.70 -5.61
CA GLN A 127 3.88 11.79 -6.58
C GLN A 127 2.58 11.66 -7.39
N GLU A 128 2.23 10.44 -7.80
CA GLU A 128 0.96 10.18 -8.49
C GLU A 128 -0.23 10.48 -7.59
N ARG A 129 -0.22 10.02 -6.33
CA ARG A 129 -1.26 10.34 -5.34
C ARG A 129 -1.40 11.85 -5.12
N GLN A 130 -0.28 12.53 -4.95
CA GLN A 130 -0.21 13.98 -4.70
C GLN A 130 -0.55 14.83 -5.93
N SER A 131 -0.51 14.26 -7.14
CA SER A 131 -0.94 14.96 -8.36
C SER A 131 -2.45 15.21 -8.43
N TRP A 132 -3.23 14.49 -7.60
CA TRP A 132 -4.69 14.60 -7.54
C TRP A 132 -5.18 15.32 -6.29
N ILE A 133 -4.58 15.05 -5.13
CA ILE A 133 -4.93 15.69 -3.87
C ILE A 133 -3.64 16.07 -3.16
N ALA A 134 -3.46 17.37 -2.89
CA ALA A 134 -2.30 17.86 -2.18
C ALA A 134 -2.22 17.25 -0.76
N GLU A 135 -1.00 17.06 -0.24
CA GLU A 135 -0.80 16.37 1.04
C GLU A 135 -1.55 17.04 2.21
N ILE A 136 -1.64 18.38 2.22
CA ILE A 136 -2.37 19.13 3.25
C ILE A 136 -3.87 18.76 3.25
N ASP A 137 -4.50 18.68 2.07
CA ASP A 137 -5.91 18.34 1.95
C ASP A 137 -6.15 16.86 2.18
N PHE A 138 -5.21 16.01 1.75
CA PHE A 138 -5.22 14.58 2.02
C PHE A 138 -5.29 14.31 3.53
N LEU A 139 -4.41 14.95 4.29
CA LEU A 139 -4.34 14.81 5.75
C LEU A 139 -5.58 15.41 6.43
N ALA A 140 -6.10 16.54 5.93
CA ALA A 140 -7.32 17.15 6.45
C ALA A 140 -8.53 16.21 6.27
N LEU A 141 -8.73 15.67 5.06
CA LEU A 141 -9.82 14.73 4.77
C LEU A 141 -9.71 13.44 5.60
N ALA A 142 -8.49 12.92 5.75
CA ALA A 142 -8.25 11.74 6.59
C ALA A 142 -8.57 12.03 8.06
N ALA A 143 -8.11 13.15 8.61
CA ALA A 143 -8.38 13.55 10.00
C ALA A 143 -9.87 13.82 10.26
N ASP A 144 -10.56 14.45 9.31
CA ASP A 144 -12.00 14.68 9.38
C ASP A 144 -12.79 13.37 9.40
N PHE A 145 -12.35 12.35 8.65
CA PHE A 145 -12.93 11.01 8.75
C PHE A 145 -12.76 10.44 10.17
N GLU A 146 -11.53 10.41 10.70
CA GLU A 146 -11.25 9.83 12.02
C GLU A 146 -12.07 10.51 13.14
N LYS A 147 -12.28 11.83 13.02
CA LYS A 147 -13.09 12.61 13.97
C LYS A 147 -14.58 12.24 13.94
N ASN A 148 -15.11 11.89 12.77
CA ASN A 148 -16.56 11.76 12.54
C ASN A 148 -17.04 10.30 12.44
N ALA A 149 -16.14 9.34 12.19
CA ALA A 149 -16.50 7.96 11.88
C ALA A 149 -16.81 7.07 13.10
N GLY A 150 -16.54 7.54 14.33
CA GLY A 150 -16.81 6.78 15.56
C GLY A 150 -15.71 5.78 15.98
N GLY A 151 -14.56 5.78 15.30
CA GLY A 151 -13.33 5.12 15.78
C GLY A 151 -13.28 3.59 15.66
N GLU A 152 -13.94 2.99 14.66
CA GLU A 152 -13.98 1.53 14.52
C GLU A 152 -12.74 0.89 13.89
N LEU A 153 -12.01 1.65 13.08
CA LEU A 153 -10.77 1.21 12.42
C LEU A 153 -9.84 2.40 12.19
N GLU A 154 -8.68 2.38 12.82
CA GLU A 154 -7.71 3.46 12.72
C GLU A 154 -7.17 3.62 11.29
N ASN A 155 -6.88 4.88 10.92
CA ASN A 155 -6.25 5.28 9.66
C ASN A 155 -7.07 4.96 8.39
N ALA A 156 -8.34 4.60 8.52
CA ALA A 156 -9.17 4.28 7.37
C ALA A 156 -9.45 5.51 6.49
N GLY A 157 -9.46 6.72 7.07
CA GLY A 157 -9.62 7.97 6.32
C GLY A 157 -8.57 8.12 5.22
N GLY A 158 -7.30 7.88 5.56
CA GLY A 158 -6.20 7.94 4.58
C GLY A 158 -6.32 6.89 3.48
N LEU A 159 -6.82 5.69 3.80
CA LEU A 159 -7.05 4.63 2.82
C LEU A 159 -8.14 5.02 1.81
N ILE A 160 -9.23 5.64 2.28
CA ILE A 160 -10.34 6.08 1.43
C ILE A 160 -9.88 7.18 0.47
N VAL A 161 -9.21 8.22 1.00
CA VAL A 161 -8.69 9.32 0.18
C VAL A 161 -7.65 8.80 -0.83
N SER A 162 -6.77 7.88 -0.43
CA SER A 162 -5.82 7.25 -1.34
C SER A 162 -6.51 6.46 -2.45
N ALA A 163 -7.57 5.71 -2.14
CA ALA A 163 -8.30 4.94 -3.14
C ALA A 163 -9.01 5.85 -4.16
N VAL A 164 -9.43 7.05 -3.74
CA VAL A 164 -9.93 8.08 -4.66
C VAL A 164 -8.81 8.51 -5.61
N CYS A 165 -7.62 8.88 -5.10
CA CYS A 165 -6.48 9.21 -5.95
C CYS A 165 -6.14 8.07 -6.93
N ASP A 166 -6.20 6.82 -6.47
CA ASP A 166 -5.96 5.63 -7.30
C ASP A 166 -6.96 5.53 -8.46
N SER A 167 -8.25 5.79 -8.22
CA SER A 167 -9.26 5.83 -9.28
C SER A 167 -9.00 6.95 -10.29
N PHE A 168 -8.54 8.13 -9.86
CA PHE A 168 -8.13 9.20 -10.78
C PHE A 168 -6.84 8.88 -11.55
N CYS A 169 -5.99 8.00 -11.02
CA CYS A 169 -4.89 7.38 -11.77
C CYS A 169 -5.35 6.27 -12.75
N GLY A 170 -6.66 6.07 -12.96
CA GLY A 170 -7.21 5.08 -13.88
C GLY A 170 -7.41 3.69 -13.28
N LEU A 171 -7.36 3.55 -11.95
CA LEU A 171 -7.62 2.29 -11.26
C LEU A 171 -9.11 2.23 -10.83
N ASP A 172 -9.97 1.97 -11.81
CA ASP A 172 -11.44 2.05 -11.66
C ASP A 172 -12.01 1.17 -10.53
N LEU A 173 -11.34 0.05 -10.21
CA LEU A 173 -11.79 -0.87 -9.16
C LEU A 173 -11.21 -0.55 -7.77
N ALA A 174 -10.26 0.38 -7.65
CA ALA A 174 -9.59 0.67 -6.38
C ALA A 174 -10.57 1.12 -5.29
N LEU A 175 -11.34 2.17 -5.59
CA LEU A 175 -12.30 2.73 -4.66
C LEU A 175 -13.53 1.84 -4.43
N PRO A 176 -14.21 1.28 -5.45
CA PRO A 176 -15.33 0.37 -5.23
C PRO A 176 -14.95 -0.85 -4.40
N SER A 177 -13.78 -1.45 -4.63
CA SER A 177 -13.32 -2.63 -3.89
C SER A 177 -13.00 -2.32 -2.43
N LEU A 178 -12.49 -1.12 -2.14
CA LEU A 178 -12.28 -0.65 -0.78
C LEU A 178 -13.61 -0.36 -0.08
N VAL A 179 -14.46 0.48 -0.67
CA VAL A 179 -15.73 0.93 -0.09
C VAL A 179 -16.72 -0.22 0.09
N PHE A 180 -16.72 -1.21 -0.81
CA PHE A 180 -17.53 -2.42 -0.63
C PHE A 180 -17.28 -3.09 0.73
N TRP A 181 -16.03 -3.09 1.21
CA TRP A 181 -15.68 -3.69 2.49
C TRP A 181 -15.84 -2.70 3.65
N LEU A 182 -15.37 -1.46 3.50
CA LEU A 182 -15.43 -0.44 4.56
C LEU A 182 -16.85 0.09 4.81
N GLY A 183 -17.74 0.03 3.83
CA GLY A 183 -19.14 0.48 3.93
C GLY A 183 -20.14 -0.65 4.23
N ASP A 184 -19.67 -1.86 4.54
CA ASP A 184 -20.53 -3.00 4.85
C ASP A 184 -21.24 -2.81 6.20
N ALA A 185 -22.54 -2.54 6.16
CA ALA A 185 -23.38 -2.31 7.35
C ALA A 185 -23.52 -3.53 8.27
N SER A 186 -23.10 -4.73 7.83
CA SER A 186 -22.98 -5.90 8.72
C SER A 186 -21.70 -5.88 9.56
N ARG A 187 -20.73 -5.02 9.22
CA ARG A 187 -19.40 -4.93 9.86
C ARG A 187 -19.18 -3.65 10.64
N PHE A 188 -19.83 -2.57 10.23
CA PHE A 188 -19.62 -1.23 10.73
C PHE A 188 -20.94 -0.53 11.04
N SER A 189 -20.88 0.47 11.92
CA SER A 189 -22.05 1.29 12.27
C SER A 189 -22.56 2.14 11.10
N SER A 190 -23.80 2.59 11.18
CA SER A 190 -24.35 3.54 10.22
C SER A 190 -23.59 4.86 10.17
N GLN A 191 -23.08 5.33 11.32
CA GLN A 191 -22.22 6.51 11.41
C GLN A 191 -20.94 6.32 10.60
N TRP A 192 -20.29 5.17 10.76
CA TRP A 192 -19.09 4.82 10.00
C TRP A 192 -19.36 4.75 8.50
N CYS A 193 -20.38 4.01 8.07
CA CYS A 193 -20.71 3.88 6.64
C CYS A 193 -20.99 5.25 6.01
N ALA A 194 -21.74 6.12 6.69
CA ALA A 194 -21.97 7.48 6.22
C ALA A 194 -20.66 8.30 6.13
N ALA A 195 -19.75 8.15 7.09
CA ALA A 195 -18.44 8.81 7.03
C ALA A 195 -17.60 8.29 5.85
N VAL A 196 -17.64 6.99 5.55
CA VAL A 196 -16.93 6.40 4.38
C VAL A 196 -17.42 7.03 3.08
N GLU A 197 -18.74 7.11 2.91
CA GLU A 197 -19.37 7.72 1.73
C GLU A 197 -19.02 9.21 1.62
N ASN A 198 -19.21 9.98 2.69
CA ASN A 198 -18.95 11.43 2.72
C ASN A 198 -17.48 11.77 2.44
N THR A 199 -16.53 11.01 3.00
CA THR A 199 -15.09 11.22 2.75
C THR A 199 -14.73 10.86 1.31
N ALA A 200 -15.26 9.77 0.76
CA ALA A 200 -15.04 9.41 -0.64
C ALA A 200 -15.60 10.48 -1.60
N GLU A 201 -16.79 11.02 -1.32
CA GLU A 201 -17.39 12.10 -2.11
C GLU A 201 -16.58 13.40 -2.03
N SER A 202 -16.18 13.80 -0.83
CA SER A 202 -15.39 15.02 -0.61
C SER A 202 -14.02 14.94 -1.30
N ALA A 203 -13.34 13.80 -1.18
CA ALA A 203 -12.09 13.54 -1.88
C ALA A 203 -12.27 13.54 -3.41
N ARG A 204 -13.35 12.96 -3.95
CA ARG A 204 -13.65 13.01 -5.39
C ARG A 204 -13.92 14.43 -5.88
N ALA A 205 -14.69 15.21 -5.11
CA ALA A 205 -15.00 16.58 -5.43
C ALA A 205 -13.70 17.41 -5.52
N LEU A 206 -12.77 17.20 -4.59
CA LEU A 206 -11.46 17.86 -4.60
C LEU A 206 -10.59 17.39 -5.78
N ALA A 207 -10.45 16.08 -5.98
CA ALA A 207 -9.65 15.51 -7.06
C ALA A 207 -10.16 15.91 -8.45
N SER A 208 -11.47 16.09 -8.63
CA SER A 208 -12.05 16.56 -9.90
C SER A 208 -11.74 18.01 -10.23
N GLN A 209 -11.42 18.82 -9.22
CA GLN A 209 -11.00 20.22 -9.39
C GLN A 209 -9.51 20.35 -9.69
N ALA A 210 -8.72 19.32 -9.35
CA ALA A 210 -7.32 19.26 -9.73
C ALA A 210 -7.24 19.13 -11.26
N ARG A 211 -6.71 20.16 -11.93
CA ARG A 211 -6.22 20.00 -13.29
C ARG A 211 -4.93 19.20 -13.19
N PRO A 212 -4.86 17.94 -13.69
CA PRO A 212 -3.59 17.24 -13.72
C PRO A 212 -2.62 18.08 -14.55
N ALA A 213 -1.42 18.32 -14.03
CA ALA A 213 -0.35 19.01 -14.76
C ALA A 213 0.21 18.20 -15.94
N PHE A 214 -0.46 17.13 -16.34
CA PHE A 214 -0.08 16.29 -17.46
C PHE A 214 -0.80 16.73 -18.73
N SER A 215 -0.11 17.57 -19.50
CA SER A 215 -0.41 17.73 -20.92
C SER A 215 -0.33 16.36 -21.61
N THR A 216 -1.32 16.07 -22.42
CA THR A 216 -1.35 15.00 -23.41
C THR A 216 -0.04 14.93 -24.20
N GLY A 217 0.77 13.90 -23.94
CA GLY A 217 1.81 13.44 -24.84
C GLY A 217 1.38 12.10 -25.42
N ARG A 218 0.66 12.14 -26.54
CA ARG A 218 0.59 11.03 -27.50
C ARG A 218 1.59 11.32 -28.60
#